data_AF-A0A924XJT4-F1
#
_entry.id   AF-A0A924XJT4-F1
#
_cell.length_a   1.000
_cell.length_b   1.000
_cell.length_c   1.000
_cell.angle_alpha   90.00
_cell.angle_beta   90.00
_cell.angle_gamma   90.00
#
_symmetry.space_group_name_H-M   'P 1'
#
loop_
_entity.id
_entity.type
_entity.pdbx_description
1 polymer ?
#
loop_
_entity_poly.entity_id
_entity_poly.type
_entity_poly.pdbx_seq_one_letter_code
_entity_poly.pdbx_strand_id
1 'polypeptide(L)'
;MSRFMTLPGSSGFGFDSGRSMVVIPVAKRCSVYLIAGGDLKVDVYKEPLNLEAGNAKEIATVTEGDVSKKEASDNTLTEWERQQSIRKFTIEGKSMGRVYVRALVDNLYNFTLPLEIRVVDNGTFGQASKAGAIPQEFEVDLSKLSLKEAAVRVAEDQMHNEVGQSFQSSGSGLYDEPFHLA
;
A
#
# COMPACT_ATOMS: atom_id res chain seq x y z
N MET A 1 -12.59 15.08 2.58
CA MET A 1 -11.29 15.25 3.29
C MET A 1 -10.19 14.77 2.36
N SER A 2 -9.03 15.43 2.31
CA SER A 2 -7.90 14.97 1.51
C SER A 2 -7.41 13.60 2.00
N ARG A 3 -7.07 12.72 1.06
CA ARG A 3 -6.59 11.36 1.36
C ARG A 3 -5.87 10.76 0.16
N PHE A 4 -5.02 9.77 0.43
CA PHE A 4 -4.57 8.80 -0.55
C PHE A 4 -5.62 7.70 -0.71
N MET A 5 -5.83 7.22 -1.94
CA MET A 5 -6.72 6.10 -2.24
C MET A 5 -6.31 5.33 -3.50
N THR A 6 -6.85 4.14 -3.69
CA THR A 6 -6.83 3.43 -4.98
C THR A 6 -8.23 3.49 -5.61
N LEU A 7 -8.29 3.54 -6.95
CA LEU A 7 -9.56 3.50 -7.69
C LEU A 7 -9.83 2.07 -8.18
N PRO A 8 -11.11 1.65 -8.30
CA PRO A 8 -11.46 0.33 -8.85
C PRO A 8 -10.89 0.13 -10.26
N GLY A 9 -10.30 -1.04 -10.52
CA GLY A 9 -9.70 -1.36 -11.83
C GLY A 9 -8.38 -0.65 -12.13
N SER A 10 -7.87 0.18 -11.22
CA SER A 10 -6.45 0.51 -11.19
C SER A 10 -5.67 -0.72 -10.71
N SER A 11 -4.36 -0.81 -10.99
CA SER A 11 -3.50 -1.89 -10.49
C SER A 11 -3.22 -1.78 -8.98
N GLY A 12 -4.24 -1.41 -8.20
CA GLY A 12 -4.20 -1.18 -6.76
C GLY A 12 -4.18 -2.50 -6.00
N PHE A 13 -3.01 -3.12 -5.92
CA PHE A 13 -2.81 -4.27 -5.05
C PHE A 13 -2.49 -3.80 -3.62
N GLY A 14 -3.01 -4.49 -2.61
CA GLY A 14 -2.57 -4.37 -1.22
C GLY A 14 -2.80 -3.01 -0.54
N PHE A 15 -3.77 -2.20 -0.98
CA PHE A 15 -4.07 -0.92 -0.35
C PHE A 15 -5.01 -1.08 0.85
N ASP A 16 -4.55 -0.61 2.00
CA ASP A 16 -5.32 -0.49 3.23
C ASP A 16 -5.61 1.00 3.50
N SER A 17 -6.87 1.37 3.32
CA SER A 17 -7.33 2.75 3.51
C SER A 17 -7.36 3.19 4.98
N GLY A 18 -7.55 2.25 5.91
CA GLY A 18 -7.58 2.55 7.36
C GLY A 18 -6.19 2.90 7.89
N ARG A 19 -5.14 2.30 7.33
CA ARG A 19 -3.74 2.56 7.69
C ARG A 19 -3.03 3.57 6.78
N SER A 20 -3.67 4.00 5.68
CA SER A 20 -3.00 4.69 4.57
C SER A 20 -1.71 3.96 4.17
N MET A 21 -1.85 2.69 3.82
CA MET A 21 -0.72 1.81 3.54
C MET A 21 -0.96 1.07 2.22
N VAL A 22 0.08 0.86 1.44
CA VAL A 22 0.06 0.02 0.24
C VAL A 22 1.17 -1.02 0.31
N VAL A 23 0.82 -2.28 0.02
CA VAL A 23 1.77 -3.39 -0.05
C VAL A 23 1.97 -3.79 -1.51
N ILE A 24 3.21 -3.75 -1.99
CA ILE A 24 3.56 -3.98 -3.39
C ILE A 24 4.70 -5.00 -3.46
N PRO A 25 4.63 -6.02 -4.33
CA PRO A 25 5.75 -6.92 -4.53
C PRO A 25 6.90 -6.24 -5.27
N VAL A 26 8.12 -6.74 -5.08
CA VAL A 26 9.28 -6.34 -5.89
C VAL A 26 8.95 -6.47 -7.39
N ALA A 27 9.38 -5.48 -8.17
CA ALA A 27 9.16 -5.34 -9.62
C ALA A 27 7.68 -5.23 -10.05
N LYS A 28 6.75 -4.96 -9.12
CA LYS A 28 5.35 -4.67 -9.43
C LYS A 28 5.06 -3.18 -9.28
N ARG A 29 3.98 -2.76 -9.94
CA ARG A 29 3.50 -1.37 -9.95
C ARG A 29 2.06 -1.26 -9.47
N CYS A 30 1.78 -0.23 -8.68
CA CYS A 30 0.42 0.16 -8.34
C CYS A 30 0.19 1.64 -8.64
N SER A 31 -1.08 2.02 -8.83
CA SER A 31 -1.48 3.42 -8.92
C SER A 31 -2.19 3.84 -7.64
N VAL A 32 -1.78 4.96 -7.06
CA VAL A 32 -2.44 5.59 -5.91
C VAL A 32 -2.78 7.03 -6.29
N TYR A 33 -3.89 7.54 -5.79
CA TYR A 33 -4.43 8.85 -6.10
C TYR A 33 -4.44 9.69 -4.83
N LEU A 34 -3.99 10.93 -4.94
CA LEU A 34 -4.11 11.95 -3.90
C LEU A 34 -5.26 12.89 -4.26
N ILE A 35 -6.30 12.92 -3.43
CA ILE A 35 -7.45 13.79 -3.61
C ILE A 35 -7.23 15.11 -2.87
N ALA A 36 -7.63 16.21 -3.50
CA ALA A 36 -7.37 17.58 -3.06
C ALA A 36 -5.86 17.87 -2.95
N GLY A 37 -5.09 17.47 -3.97
CA GLY A 37 -3.62 17.55 -3.97
C GLY A 37 -3.00 18.67 -4.81
N GLY A 38 -3.79 19.61 -5.33
CA GLY A 38 -3.38 20.54 -6.39
C GLY A 38 -2.23 21.49 -6.02
N ASP A 39 -2.14 21.89 -4.75
CA ASP A 39 -1.15 22.80 -4.18
C ASP A 39 -0.14 22.11 -3.25
N LEU A 40 -0.33 20.82 -2.97
CA LEU A 40 0.51 20.08 -2.03
C LEU A 40 1.84 19.67 -2.67
N LYS A 41 2.94 19.82 -1.94
CA LYS A 41 4.21 19.20 -2.35
C LYS A 41 4.24 17.75 -1.90
N VAL A 42 4.51 16.83 -2.82
CA VAL A 42 4.64 15.40 -2.52
C VAL A 42 6.12 15.04 -2.42
N ASP A 43 6.51 14.40 -1.32
CA ASP A 43 7.88 13.97 -1.03
C ASP A 43 7.93 12.49 -0.64
N VAL A 44 9.01 11.81 -1.00
CA VAL A 44 9.25 10.39 -0.66
C VAL A 44 10.28 10.33 0.45
N TYR A 45 9.79 10.16 1.67
CA TYR A 45 10.61 10.06 2.87
C TYR A 45 11.04 8.61 3.12
N LYS A 46 12.35 8.40 3.29
CA LYS A 46 12.94 7.11 3.68
C LYS A 46 13.30 7.18 5.16
N GLU A 47 12.84 6.20 5.95
CA GLU A 47 13.25 6.15 7.35
C GLU A 47 14.76 5.87 7.52
N PRO A 48 15.39 6.38 8.58
CA PRO A 48 16.82 6.21 8.83
C PRO A 48 17.28 4.75 8.94
N LEU A 49 16.43 3.83 9.39
CA LEU A 49 16.73 2.39 9.46
C LEU A 49 17.07 1.77 8.09
N ASN A 50 16.60 2.37 6.99
CA ASN A 50 16.95 1.93 5.63
C ASN A 50 18.32 2.47 5.15
N LEU A 51 19.03 3.24 5.97
CA LEU A 51 20.30 3.90 5.62
C LEU A 51 21.54 3.24 6.25
N GLU A 52 21.38 2.25 7.14
CA GLU A 52 22.49 1.72 7.96
C GLU A 52 23.55 0.94 7.17
N ALA A 53 23.31 0.58 5.91
CA ALA A 53 24.22 -0.26 5.12
C ALA A 53 25.05 0.47 4.04
N GLY A 54 25.22 1.80 4.11
CA GLY A 54 26.11 2.56 3.22
C GLY A 54 25.73 2.57 1.72
N ASN A 55 24.70 1.82 1.33
CA ASN A 55 24.04 1.85 0.04
C ASN A 55 22.57 2.12 0.33
N ALA A 56 22.11 3.36 0.17
CA ALA A 56 20.70 3.70 0.28
C ALA A 56 19.94 2.98 -0.85
N LYS A 57 19.57 1.72 -0.61
CA LYS A 57 18.86 0.89 -1.57
C LYS A 57 17.55 1.59 -1.89
N GLU A 58 17.26 1.76 -3.17
CA GLU A 58 15.96 2.28 -3.58
C GLU A 58 14.90 1.21 -3.28
N ILE A 59 13.99 1.54 -2.37
CA ILE A 59 12.90 0.64 -1.94
C ILE A 59 11.74 0.71 -2.94
N ALA A 60 11.31 1.92 -3.29
CA ALA A 60 10.29 2.16 -4.29
C ALA A 60 10.56 3.46 -5.05
N THR A 61 10.12 3.52 -6.30
CA THR A 61 10.04 4.77 -7.08
C THR A 61 8.60 5.24 -7.13
N VAL A 62 8.38 6.55 -6.95
CA VAL A 62 7.07 7.18 -7.05
C VAL A 62 7.12 8.19 -8.19
N THR A 63 6.30 7.99 -9.21
CA THR A 63 6.25 8.84 -10.39
C THR A 63 4.85 9.42 -10.52
N GLU A 64 4.77 10.75 -10.60
CA GLU A 64 3.50 11.42 -10.89
C GLU A 64 3.12 11.24 -12.36
N GLY A 65 1.83 11.02 -12.63
CA GLY A 65 1.31 10.89 -13.97
C GLY A 65 -0.06 11.55 -14.12
N ASP A 66 -0.54 11.59 -15.35
CA ASP A 66 -1.81 12.22 -15.67
C ASP A 66 -3.00 11.40 -15.19
N VAL A 67 -4.02 12.11 -14.69
CA VAL A 67 -5.33 11.55 -14.37
C VAL A 67 -6.19 11.56 -15.64
N SER A 68 -6.68 10.40 -16.05
CA SER A 68 -7.61 10.28 -17.17
C SER A 68 -9.00 10.77 -16.79
N LYS A 69 -9.82 11.12 -17.80
CA LYS A 69 -11.22 11.51 -17.60
C LYS A 69 -12.03 10.45 -16.84
N LYS A 70 -11.75 9.16 -17.11
CA LYS A 70 -12.43 8.03 -16.45
C LYS A 70 -12.12 7.99 -14.95
N GLU A 71 -10.87 8.21 -14.57
CA GLU A 71 -10.43 8.24 -13.17
C GLU A 71 -10.98 9.47 -12.44
N ALA A 72 -11.03 10.62 -13.10
CA ALA A 72 -11.60 11.84 -12.53
C ALA A 72 -13.12 11.77 -12.31
N SER A 73 -13.82 10.94 -13.09
CA SER A 73 -15.27 10.75 -13.00
C SER A 73 -15.67 9.44 -12.30
N ASP A 74 -14.78 8.83 -11.51
CA ASP A 74 -15.05 7.54 -10.89
C ASP A 74 -16.23 7.62 -9.90
N ASN A 75 -17.08 6.59 -9.90
CA ASN A 75 -18.30 6.56 -9.09
C ASN A 75 -18.04 6.33 -7.60
N THR A 76 -16.85 5.85 -7.23
CA THR A 76 -16.44 5.71 -5.82
C THR A 76 -16.04 7.04 -5.18
N LEU A 77 -15.79 8.06 -5.99
CA LEU A 77 -15.56 9.41 -5.51
C LEU A 77 -16.90 10.03 -5.07
N THR A 78 -16.86 10.75 -3.96
CA THR A 78 -17.98 11.61 -3.54
C THR A 78 -18.15 12.80 -4.49
N GLU A 79 -19.31 13.45 -4.47
CA GLU A 79 -19.56 14.65 -5.27
C GLU A 79 -18.55 15.77 -4.99
N TRP A 80 -18.15 15.93 -3.71
CA TRP A 80 -17.14 16.89 -3.33
C TRP A 80 -15.75 16.51 -3.88
N GLU A 81 -15.35 15.23 -3.77
CA GLU A 81 -14.05 14.75 -4.27
C GLU A 81 -13.91 14.92 -5.79
N ARG A 82 -15.00 14.75 -6.55
CA ARG A 82 -15.03 15.00 -8.01
C ARG A 82 -14.79 16.47 -8.39
N GLN A 83 -15.00 17.40 -7.46
CA GLN A 83 -14.72 18.83 -7.67
C GLN A 83 -13.29 19.22 -7.28
N GLN A 84 -12.51 18.29 -6.70
CA GLN A 84 -11.14 18.56 -6.25
C GLN A 84 -10.11 18.25 -7.33
N SER A 85 -8.91 18.80 -7.16
CA SER A 85 -7.74 18.35 -7.91
C SER A 85 -7.34 16.95 -7.46
N ILE A 86 -7.23 16.04 -8.41
CA ILE A 86 -6.81 14.65 -8.22
C ILE A 86 -5.44 14.50 -8.87
N ARG A 87 -4.48 13.88 -8.17
CA ARG A 87 -3.14 13.60 -8.69
C ARG A 87 -2.89 12.10 -8.63
N LYS A 88 -2.33 11.54 -9.70
CA LYS A 88 -2.03 10.11 -9.81
C LYS A 88 -0.55 9.87 -9.60
N PHE A 89 -0.23 8.88 -8.78
CA PHE A 89 1.11 8.42 -8.52
C PHE A 89 1.21 6.94 -8.91
N THR A 90 2.18 6.62 -9.77
CA THR A 90 2.59 5.26 -10.06
C THR A 90 3.74 4.90 -9.14
N ILE A 91 3.55 3.87 -8.32
CA ILE A 91 4.54 3.37 -7.39
C ILE A 91 5.10 2.06 -7.93
N GLU A 92 6.42 1.93 -8.01
CA GLU A 92 7.10 0.68 -8.39
C GLU A 92 7.97 0.17 -7.25
N GLY A 93 7.74 -1.08 -6.83
CA GLY A 93 8.59 -1.74 -5.84
C GLY A 93 9.94 -2.13 -6.44
N LYS A 94 11.03 -1.67 -5.85
CA LYS A 94 12.40 -1.94 -6.29
C LYS A 94 13.11 -2.95 -5.40
N SER A 95 12.95 -2.79 -4.09
CA SER A 95 13.63 -3.61 -3.09
C SER A 95 12.76 -3.76 -1.86
N MET A 96 12.86 -4.89 -1.16
CA MET A 96 12.17 -5.06 0.13
C MET A 96 12.51 -3.95 1.11
N GLY A 97 11.49 -3.51 1.85
CA GLY A 97 11.58 -2.50 2.89
C GLY A 97 10.36 -1.60 2.90
N ARG A 98 10.44 -0.47 3.61
CA ARG A 98 9.35 0.51 3.73
C ARG A 98 9.78 1.94 3.45
N VAL A 99 8.91 2.71 2.82
CA VAL A 99 9.08 4.16 2.61
C VAL A 99 7.75 4.88 2.77
N TYR A 100 7.78 6.19 2.99
CA TYR A 100 6.58 7.00 3.20
C TYR A 100 6.45 8.06 2.11
N VAL A 101 5.25 8.22 1.57
CA VAL A 101 4.89 9.34 0.70
C VAL A 101 4.13 10.36 1.53
N ARG A 102 4.68 11.57 1.58
CA ARG A 102 4.16 12.67 2.38
C ARG A 102 3.61 13.73 1.45
N ALA A 103 2.37 14.16 1.69
CA ALA A 103 1.81 15.35 1.05
C ALA A 103 1.90 16.52 2.03
N LEU A 104 2.69 17.53 1.67
CA LEU A 104 3.12 18.62 2.53
C LEU A 104 2.49 19.95 2.12
N VAL A 105 1.99 20.69 3.11
CA VAL A 105 1.70 22.13 2.96
C VAL A 105 2.98 22.92 3.23
N ASP A 106 3.35 23.80 2.32
CA ASP A 106 4.52 24.69 2.42
C ASP A 106 5.84 23.97 2.77
N ASN A 107 5.96 22.68 2.46
CA ASN A 107 7.08 21.80 2.86
C ASN A 107 7.24 21.52 4.36
N LEU A 108 6.25 21.88 5.19
CA LEU A 108 6.39 21.84 6.64
C LEU A 108 5.59 20.69 7.27
N TYR A 109 4.30 20.60 6.97
CA TYR A 109 3.38 19.72 7.69
C TYR A 109 2.65 18.78 6.75
N ASN A 110 2.40 17.55 7.22
CA ASN A 110 1.61 16.56 6.50
C ASN A 110 0.14 17.03 6.45
N PHE A 111 -0.38 17.26 5.25
CA PHE A 111 -1.78 17.66 5.06
C PHE A 111 -2.75 16.49 5.23
N THR A 112 -2.30 15.29 4.85
CA THR A 112 -3.00 14.01 5.04
C THR A 112 -2.06 13.05 5.77
N LEU A 113 -2.63 11.98 6.33
CA LEU A 113 -1.84 10.85 6.82
C LEU A 113 -0.86 10.41 5.71
N PRO A 114 0.45 10.29 6.01
CA PRO A 114 1.43 9.80 5.05
C PRO A 114 1.04 8.41 4.54
N LEU A 115 1.23 8.19 3.24
CA LEU A 115 1.06 6.87 2.66
C LEU A 115 2.30 6.03 2.96
N GLU A 116 2.14 4.94 3.69
CA GLU A 116 3.19 3.95 3.86
C GLU A 116 3.23 3.00 2.66
N ILE A 117 4.39 2.88 2.00
CA ILE A 117 4.65 1.90 0.95
C ILE A 117 5.51 0.79 1.55
N ARG A 118 4.98 -0.42 1.58
CA ARG A 118 5.71 -1.64 1.95
C ARG A 118 6.02 -2.45 0.71
N VAL A 119 7.29 -2.76 0.51
CA VAL A 119 7.74 -3.61 -0.59
C VAL A 119 8.10 -4.99 -0.04
N VAL A 120 7.45 -6.02 -0.58
CA VAL A 120 7.60 -7.41 -0.14
C VAL A 120 8.14 -8.29 -1.27
N ASP A 121 8.84 -9.38 -0.93
CA ASP A 121 9.37 -10.33 -1.92
C ASP A 121 8.48 -11.58 -2.07
N ASN A 122 7.16 -11.39 -2.06
CA ASN A 122 6.23 -12.45 -2.38
C ASN A 122 5.13 -11.97 -3.35
N GLY A 123 4.74 -12.87 -4.26
CA GLY A 123 3.65 -12.62 -5.22
C GLY A 123 2.26 -12.73 -4.61
N THR A 124 2.16 -13.08 -3.32
CA THR A 124 0.91 -13.16 -2.57
C THR A 124 0.57 -11.85 -1.87
N PHE A 125 1.40 -10.81 -2.01
CA PHE A 125 1.26 -9.49 -1.37
C PHE A 125 1.36 -9.51 0.17
N GLY A 126 1.64 -10.69 0.74
CA GLY A 126 1.55 -10.94 2.17
C GLY A 126 2.65 -10.29 2.95
N GLN A 127 2.31 -9.75 4.12
CA GLN A 127 3.32 -9.31 5.07
C GLN A 127 4.02 -10.50 5.73
N ALA A 128 3.45 -11.71 5.66
CA ALA A 128 4.15 -12.96 5.95
C ALA A 128 4.76 -13.55 4.68
N SER A 129 5.99 -14.03 4.76
CA SER A 129 6.65 -14.80 3.69
C SER A 129 5.89 -16.10 3.37
N LYS A 130 6.20 -16.74 2.24
CA LYS A 130 5.60 -18.04 1.82
C LYS A 130 5.69 -19.16 2.88
N ALA A 131 6.56 -19.04 3.88
CA ALA A 131 6.72 -20.00 4.97
C ALA A 131 6.01 -19.59 6.28
N GLY A 132 5.16 -18.55 6.26
CA GLY A 132 4.57 -17.98 7.47
C GLY A 132 5.55 -17.18 8.34
N ALA A 133 6.82 -17.05 7.90
CA ALA A 133 7.80 -16.24 8.58
C ALA A 133 7.47 -14.75 8.39
N ILE A 134 7.33 -14.05 9.51
CA ILE A 134 7.09 -12.61 9.57
C ILE A 134 8.46 -11.92 9.35
N PRO A 135 8.62 -11.05 8.35
CA PRO A 135 9.88 -10.32 8.14
C PRO A 135 10.23 -9.51 9.38
N GLN A 136 11.53 -9.42 9.69
CA GLN A 136 12.07 -8.84 10.92
C GLN A 136 11.54 -7.42 11.21
N GLU A 137 11.25 -6.65 10.16
CA GLU A 137 10.68 -5.31 10.24
C GLU A 137 9.27 -5.31 10.88
N PHE A 138 8.48 -6.35 10.64
CA PHE A 138 7.14 -6.53 11.23
C PHE A 138 7.21 -7.11 12.65
N GLU A 139 8.25 -7.89 12.98
CA GLU A 139 8.46 -8.36 14.35
C GLU A 139 8.68 -7.20 15.32
N VAL A 140 9.38 -6.14 14.88
CA VAL A 140 9.58 -4.92 15.68
C VAL A 140 8.25 -4.20 15.96
N ASP A 141 7.31 -4.21 15.01
CA ASP A 141 6.01 -3.56 15.22
C ASP A 141 5.03 -4.44 15.98
N LEU A 142 5.03 -5.76 15.75
CA LEU A 142 4.21 -6.72 16.48
C LEU A 142 4.67 -6.89 17.95
N SER A 143 5.97 -6.79 18.22
CA SER A 143 6.50 -6.88 19.59
C SER A 143 6.11 -5.70 20.48
N LYS A 144 5.63 -4.59 19.90
CA LYS A 144 5.06 -3.44 20.65
C LYS A 144 3.59 -3.65 21.03
N LEU A 145 2.94 -4.67 20.48
CA LEU A 145 1.53 -4.97 20.69
C LEU A 145 1.36 -6.10 21.71
N SER A 146 0.21 -6.16 22.38
CA SER A 146 -0.16 -7.36 23.14
C SER A 146 -0.38 -8.55 22.20
N LEU A 147 -0.24 -9.79 22.71
CA LEU A 147 -0.44 -11.00 21.90
C LEU A 147 -1.81 -11.02 21.17
N LYS A 148 -2.86 -10.51 21.83
CA LYS A 148 -4.20 -10.41 21.24
C LYS A 148 -4.22 -9.42 20.07
N GLU A 149 -3.62 -8.24 20.23
CA GLU A 149 -3.54 -7.23 19.19
C GLU A 149 -2.66 -7.68 18.03
N ALA A 150 -1.52 -8.33 18.31
CA ALA A 150 -0.65 -8.91 17.30
C ALA A 150 -1.37 -9.98 16.47
N ALA A 151 -2.17 -10.85 17.10
CA ALA A 151 -2.96 -11.86 16.39
C ALA A 151 -4.04 -11.24 15.49
N VAL A 152 -4.76 -10.23 15.99
CA VAL A 152 -5.72 -9.46 15.17
C VAL A 152 -5.01 -8.79 14.01
N ARG A 153 -3.84 -8.21 14.24
CA ARG A 153 -3.04 -7.53 13.23
C ARG A 153 -2.63 -8.45 12.09
N VAL A 154 -2.14 -9.64 12.42
CA VAL A 154 -1.78 -10.66 11.43
C VAL A 154 -3.00 -11.09 10.62
N ALA A 155 -4.16 -11.28 11.27
CA ALA A 155 -5.40 -11.65 10.57
C ALA A 155 -5.86 -10.54 9.60
N GLU A 156 -5.84 -9.28 10.02
CA GLU A 156 -6.14 -8.13 9.16
C GLU A 156 -5.19 -8.03 7.97
N ASP A 157 -3.90 -8.29 8.19
CA ASP A 157 -2.91 -8.29 7.13
C ASP A 157 -3.13 -9.43 6.13
N GLN A 158 -3.64 -10.60 6.55
CA GLN A 158 -4.04 -11.67 5.63
C GLN A 158 -5.33 -11.33 4.86
N MET A 159 -6.32 -10.71 5.50
CA MET A 159 -7.59 -10.34 4.83
C MET A 159 -7.40 -9.28 3.74
N HIS A 160 -6.59 -8.24 3.99
CA HIS A 160 -6.29 -7.22 2.98
C HIS A 160 -5.36 -7.71 1.87
N ASN A 161 -4.77 -8.89 2.06
CA ASN A 161 -3.89 -9.54 1.11
C ASN A 161 -4.64 -10.14 -0.07
N GLU A 162 -5.75 -10.84 0.23
CA GLU A 162 -6.56 -11.55 -0.76
C GLU A 162 -7.28 -10.60 -1.74
N VAL A 163 -7.60 -9.38 -1.28
CA VAL A 163 -8.27 -8.35 -2.10
C VAL A 163 -7.41 -7.91 -3.29
N GLY A 164 -6.08 -8.11 -3.24
CA GLY A 164 -5.19 -7.91 -4.39
C GLY A 164 -5.20 -9.05 -5.41
N GLN A 165 -5.48 -10.29 -5.00
CA GLN A 165 -5.46 -11.45 -5.91
C GLN A 165 -6.74 -11.61 -6.73
N SER A 166 -7.89 -11.17 -6.19
CA SER A 166 -9.21 -11.38 -6.80
C SER A 166 -9.42 -10.67 -8.15
N PHE A 167 -8.50 -9.81 -8.60
CA PHE A 167 -8.54 -9.18 -9.92
C PHE A 167 -7.67 -9.88 -10.99
N GLN A 168 -6.82 -10.85 -10.63
CA GLN A 168 -5.95 -11.55 -11.60
C GLN A 168 -6.09 -13.06 -11.65
N SER A 169 -6.72 -13.72 -10.66
CA SER A 169 -6.97 -15.17 -10.73
C SER A 169 -8.46 -15.47 -10.71
N SER A 170 -8.99 -15.88 -11.86
CA SER A 170 -10.05 -16.89 -11.90
C SER A 170 -9.52 -18.13 -11.16
N GLY A 171 -9.84 -18.28 -9.88
CA GLY A 171 -9.34 -19.39 -9.07
C GLY A 171 -9.44 -19.12 -7.57
N SER A 172 -10.63 -19.42 -7.03
CA SER A 172 -11.02 -19.63 -5.63
C SER A 172 -9.99 -19.33 -4.53
N GLY A 173 -10.18 -18.20 -3.85
CA GLY A 173 -10.06 -18.20 -2.39
C GLY A 173 -11.24 -18.96 -1.83
N LEU A 174 -10.96 -20.00 -1.03
CA LEU A 174 -11.75 -20.58 0.07
C LEU A 174 -11.14 -21.96 0.37
N TYR A 175 -10.75 -22.15 1.64
CA TYR A 175 -10.56 -23.40 2.39
C TYR A 175 -10.37 -24.69 1.58
N ASP A 176 -9.19 -25.32 1.72
CA ASP A 176 -9.07 -26.77 1.54
C ASP A 176 -10.15 -27.43 2.42
N GLU A 177 -11.20 -27.96 1.79
CA GLU A 177 -12.12 -28.87 2.46
C GLU A 177 -11.33 -30.09 2.93
N PRO A 178 -11.62 -30.61 4.15
CA PRO A 178 -10.90 -31.75 4.68
C PRO A 178 -11.16 -32.96 3.79
N PHE A 179 -10.06 -33.62 3.40
CA PHE A 179 -10.00 -34.95 2.79
C PHE A 179 -11.19 -35.84 3.20
N HIS A 180 -12.10 -36.11 2.26
CA HIS A 180 -12.90 -37.32 2.32
C HIS A 180 -12.19 -38.40 1.52
N LEU A 181 -11.50 -39.28 2.26
CA LEU A 181 -11.15 -40.63 1.82
C LEU A 181 -12.45 -41.44 1.64
N ALA A 182 -12.76 -41.83 0.41
CA ALA A 182 -13.24 -43.16 -0.01
C ALA A 182 -13.49 -43.17 -1.53
#